data_AF-A0A653N3U4-F1
#
_entry.id   AF-A0A653N3U4-F1
#
_cell.length_a   1.000
_cell.length_b   1.000
_cell.length_c   1.000
_cell.angle_alpha   90.00
_cell.angle_beta   90.00
_cell.angle_gamma   90.00
#
_symmetry.space_group_name_H-M   'P 1'
#
loop_
_entity.id
_entity.type
_entity.pdbx_description
1 polymer ?
#
loop_
_entity_poly.entity_id
_entity_poly.type
_entity_poly.pdbx_seq_one_letter_code
_entity_poly.pdbx_strand_id
1 'polypeptide(L)'
;MHMLFRLLGPRRRKNQEEITGRAAEVIAQVLFDVGLDRFLAGTMLLDREYRLHFYAAPPQSSRAVLASVAVLELGEARVFRTHVMQSGIDAPTLACHTRIMADGVMRELRARSPALCALPAARRERRLMRRA
;
A
#
# COMPACT_ATOMS: atom_id res chain seq x y z
N MET A 1 -3.73 -11.46 -20.14
CA MET A 1 -4.88 -11.08 -19.30
C MET A 1 -4.37 -10.40 -18.04
N HIS A 2 -4.54 -9.09 -17.88
CA HIS A 2 -4.14 -8.37 -16.66
C HIS A 2 -5.31 -8.40 -15.67
N MET A 3 -5.21 -9.22 -14.61
CA MET A 3 -6.18 -9.18 -13.51
C MET A 3 -5.92 -7.92 -12.68
N LEU A 4 -6.72 -6.88 -12.93
CA LEU A 4 -6.77 -5.66 -12.13
C LEU A 4 -7.78 -5.85 -11.00
N PHE A 5 -7.31 -6.05 -9.77
CA PHE A 5 -8.17 -6.00 -8.58
C PHE A 5 -8.57 -4.54 -8.31
N ARG A 6 -9.70 -4.11 -8.90
CA ARG A 6 -10.33 -2.81 -8.62
C ARG A 6 -11.26 -2.97 -7.41
N LEU A 7 -10.81 -2.54 -6.24
CA LEU A 7 -11.69 -2.39 -5.08
C LEU A 7 -12.17 -0.94 -4.99
N LEU A 8 -13.43 -0.74 -5.41
CA LEU A 8 -14.17 0.52 -5.42
C LEU A 8 -14.61 0.89 -4.00
N GLY A 9 -14.11 2.01 -3.47
CA GLY A 9 -14.62 2.64 -2.24
C GLY A 9 -15.11 4.07 -2.53
N PRO A 10 -16.23 4.52 -1.91
CA PRO A 10 -16.90 5.78 -2.24
C PRO A 10 -16.08 7.04 -1.84
N ARG A 11 -16.28 8.12 -2.61
CA ARG A 11 -15.65 9.45 -2.51
C ARG A 11 -15.90 10.17 -1.17
N ARG A 12 -15.25 9.76 -0.08
CA ARG A 12 -15.08 10.60 1.12
C ARG A 12 -13.64 11.12 1.21
N ARG A 13 -13.46 12.28 1.86
CA ARG A 13 -12.15 12.94 2.05
C ARG A 13 -11.14 11.95 2.68
N LYS A 14 -10.32 11.34 1.84
CA LYS A 14 -9.29 10.38 2.26
C LYS A 14 -8.23 11.10 3.11
N ASN A 15 -7.86 10.48 4.21
CA ASN A 15 -6.69 10.87 5.01
C ASN A 15 -5.54 9.88 4.80
N GLN A 16 -4.33 10.24 5.24
CA GLN A 16 -3.17 9.36 5.05
C GLN A 16 -3.34 8.02 5.77
N GLU A 17 -3.89 8.00 6.99
CA GLU A 17 -4.17 6.76 7.73
C GLU A 17 -5.12 5.81 6.99
N GLU A 18 -6.19 6.31 6.37
CA GLU A 18 -7.12 5.50 5.56
C GLU A 18 -6.41 4.89 4.35
N ILE A 19 -5.51 5.63 3.71
CA ILE A 19 -4.74 5.13 2.58
C ILE A 19 -3.74 4.07 3.05
N THR A 20 -3.09 4.28 4.20
CA THR A 20 -2.17 3.30 4.80
C THR A 20 -2.89 2.02 5.20
N GLY A 21 -4.03 2.11 5.88
CA GLY A 21 -4.86 0.96 6.22
C GLY A 21 -5.28 0.19 4.96
N ARG A 22 -5.67 0.92 3.91
CA ARG A 22 -6.01 0.32 2.63
C ARG A 22 -4.82 -0.34 1.93
N ALA A 23 -3.63 0.23 2.07
CA ALA A 23 -2.40 -0.35 1.55
C ALA A 23 -2.13 -1.72 2.17
N ALA A 24 -2.29 -1.84 3.50
CA ALA A 24 -2.12 -3.11 4.20
C ALA A 24 -3.11 -4.17 3.71
N GLU A 25 -4.38 -3.82 3.51
CA GLU A 25 -5.38 -4.74 2.97
C GLU A 25 -5.03 -5.21 1.55
N VAL A 26 -4.61 -4.28 0.67
CA VAL A 26 -4.23 -4.62 -0.70
C VAL A 26 -3.00 -5.53 -0.72
N ILE A 27 -2.00 -5.24 0.11
CA ILE A 27 -0.79 -6.06 0.21
C ILE A 27 -1.14 -7.47 0.72
N ALA A 28 -1.97 -7.58 1.75
CA ALA A 28 -2.42 -8.87 2.27
C ALA A 28 -3.16 -9.70 1.20
N GLN A 29 -4.08 -9.06 0.47
CA GLN A 29 -4.82 -9.71 -0.61
C GLN A 29 -3.90 -10.16 -1.74
N VAL A 30 -2.98 -9.30 -2.19
CA VAL A 30 -2.03 -9.63 -3.25
C VAL A 30 -1.11 -10.76 -2.81
N LEU A 31 -0.59 -10.73 -1.58
CA LEU A 31 0.22 -11.83 -1.05
C LEU A 31 -0.55 -13.16 -1.06
N PHE A 32 -1.85 -13.13 -0.76
CA PHE A 32 -2.70 -14.32 -0.81
C PHE A 32 -2.97 -14.79 -2.25
N ASP A 33 -3.30 -13.88 -3.18
CA ASP A 33 -3.69 -14.22 -4.56
C ASP A 33 -2.51 -14.62 -5.46
N VAL A 34 -1.38 -13.90 -5.39
CA VAL A 34 -0.24 -14.12 -6.32
C VAL A 34 0.98 -14.75 -5.64
N GLY A 35 1.02 -14.79 -4.31
CA GLY A 35 2.15 -15.32 -3.55
C GLY A 35 3.30 -14.32 -3.38
N LEU A 36 4.17 -14.62 -2.42
CA LEU A 36 5.28 -13.76 -1.99
C LEU A 36 6.23 -13.39 -3.14
N ASP A 37 6.70 -14.38 -3.90
CA ASP A 37 7.75 -14.17 -4.90
C ASP A 37 7.30 -13.19 -5.99
N ARG A 38 6.06 -13.37 -6.48
CA ARG A 38 5.45 -12.46 -7.45
C ARG A 38 5.16 -11.09 -6.86
N PHE A 39 4.74 -11.02 -5.59
CA PHE A 39 4.56 -9.75 -4.90
C PHE A 39 5.87 -8.96 -4.81
N LEU A 40 6.95 -9.62 -4.40
CA LEU A 40 8.27 -9.01 -4.30
C LEU A 40 8.77 -8.50 -5.65
N ALA A 41 8.58 -9.27 -6.72
CA ALA A 41 8.95 -8.86 -8.09
C ALA A 41 8.04 -7.74 -8.66
N GLY A 42 6.94 -7.40 -8.00
CA GLY A 42 5.95 -6.46 -8.50
C GLY A 42 6.20 -4.99 -8.15
N THR A 43 5.27 -4.16 -8.59
CA THR A 43 5.25 -2.71 -8.39
C THR A 43 3.93 -2.28 -7.80
N MET A 44 4.00 -1.46 -6.75
CA MET A 44 2.85 -0.78 -6.15
C MET A 44 2.71 0.61 -6.75
N LEU A 45 1.50 0.96 -7.16
CA LEU A 45 1.18 2.19 -7.87
C LEU A 45 0.06 2.93 -7.16
N LEU A 46 0.20 4.24 -7.02
CA LEU A 46 -0.84 5.14 -6.54
C LEU A 46 -1.39 5.98 -7.70
N ASP A 47 -2.68 5.85 -7.97
CA ASP A 47 -3.40 6.65 -8.97
C ASP A 47 -3.88 8.00 -8.40
N ARG A 48 -4.27 8.94 -9.28
CA ARG A 48 -4.87 10.24 -8.94
C ARG A 48 -6.11 10.16 -8.04
N GLU A 49 -6.84 9.06 -8.06
CA GLU A 49 -7.94 8.82 -7.12
C GLU A 49 -7.47 8.30 -5.75
N TYR A 50 -6.17 8.33 -5.46
CA TYR A 50 -5.52 7.73 -4.30
C TYR A 50 -5.89 6.25 -4.13
N ARG A 51 -5.88 5.52 -5.24
CA ARG A 51 -6.11 4.07 -5.28
C ARG A 51 -4.78 3.37 -5.43
N LEU A 52 -4.58 2.32 -4.65
CA LEU A 52 -3.40 1.47 -4.74
C LEU A 52 -3.67 0.33 -5.70
N HIS A 53 -2.71 0.12 -6.59
CA HIS A 53 -2.73 -0.92 -7.60
C HIS A 53 -1.43 -1.71 -7.51
N PHE A 54 -1.54 -3.02 -7.56
CA PHE A 54 -0.38 -3.90 -7.69
C PHE A 54 -0.26 -4.35 -9.14
N TYR A 55 0.97 -4.33 -9.66
CA TYR A 55 1.30 -4.88 -10.97
C TYR A 55 2.46 -5.86 -10.81
N ALA A 56 2.28 -7.08 -11.30
CA ALA A 56 3.35 -8.09 -11.31
C ALA A 56 4.51 -7.77 -12.27
N ALA A 57 4.32 -6.79 -13.16
CA ALA A 57 5.34 -6.26 -14.05
C ALA A 57 5.29 -4.72 -13.99
N PRO A 58 6.43 -4.02 -14.20
CA PRO A 58 6.46 -2.57 -14.14
C PRO A 58 5.44 -1.97 -15.13
N PRO A 59 4.45 -1.20 -14.65
CA PRO A 59 3.45 -0.61 -15.52
C PRO A 59 4.09 0.50 -16.38
N GLN A 60 3.58 0.70 -17.59
CA GLN A 60 3.99 1.84 -18.41
C GLN A 60 3.68 3.15 -17.70
N SER A 61 4.61 4.10 -17.79
CA SER A 61 4.47 5.44 -17.23
C SER A 61 3.22 6.10 -17.81
N SER A 62 2.21 6.37 -16.97
CA SER A 62 0.97 7.03 -17.39
C SER A 62 0.79 8.32 -16.59
N ARG A 63 0.25 9.35 -17.23
CA ARG A 63 -0.12 10.61 -16.54
C ARG A 63 -1.11 10.39 -15.40
N ALA A 64 -1.87 9.29 -15.40
CA ALA A 64 -2.82 8.94 -14.33
C ALA A 64 -2.11 8.52 -13.02
N VAL A 65 -0.81 8.22 -13.07
CA VAL A 65 -0.03 7.78 -11.91
C VAL A 65 0.48 8.96 -11.11
N LEU A 66 0.22 8.96 -9.80
CA LEU A 66 0.81 9.91 -8.86
C LEU A 66 2.20 9.46 -8.40
N ALA A 67 2.36 8.18 -8.10
CA ALA A 67 3.63 7.58 -7.71
C ALA A 67 3.62 6.07 -7.95
N SER A 68 4.81 5.50 -8.12
CA SER A 68 5.04 4.06 -8.19
C SER A 68 6.30 3.69 -7.41
N VAL A 69 6.27 2.53 -6.77
CA VAL A 69 7.40 1.95 -6.05
C VAL A 69 7.51 0.46 -6.38
N ALA A 70 8.70 0.03 -6.81
CA ALA A 70 8.97 -1.39 -6.96
C ALA A 70 9.12 -2.00 -5.56
N VAL A 71 8.47 -3.13 -5.32
CA VAL A 71 8.45 -3.73 -3.96
C VAL A 71 9.86 -4.11 -3.52
N LEU A 72 10.73 -4.56 -4.44
CA LEU A 72 12.14 -4.84 -4.14
C LEU A 72 12.96 -3.62 -3.69
N GLU A 73 12.53 -2.39 -4.00
CA GLU A 73 13.23 -1.17 -3.56
C GLU A 73 12.97 -0.87 -2.07
N LEU A 74 11.97 -1.51 -1.46
CA LEU A 74 11.69 -1.34 -0.04
C LEU A 74 12.75 -2.08 0.77
N GLY A 75 13.40 -1.38 1.70
CA GLY A 75 14.36 -2.02 2.63
C GLY A 75 13.72 -3.17 3.41
N GLU A 76 12.42 -3.05 3.69
CA GLU A 76 11.58 -4.03 4.37
C GLU A 76 11.39 -5.32 3.55
N ALA A 77 11.48 -5.26 2.22
CA ALA A 77 11.25 -6.41 1.33
C ALA A 77 12.30 -7.52 1.51
N ARG A 78 13.56 -7.15 1.77
CA ARG A 78 14.65 -8.12 1.99
C ARG A 78 14.46 -8.90 3.29
N VAL A 79 14.05 -8.20 4.36
CA VAL A 79 13.73 -8.79 5.66
C VAL A 79 12.53 -9.71 5.52
N PHE A 80 11.47 -9.24 4.85
CA PHE A 80 10.26 -10.01 4.63
C PHE A 80 10.52 -11.30 3.83
N ARG A 81 11.27 -11.22 2.73
CA ARG A 81 11.67 -12.40 1.94
C ARG A 81 12.38 -13.45 2.79
N THR A 82 13.33 -13.00 3.61
CA THR A 82 14.14 -13.90 4.44
C THR A 82 13.27 -14.63 5.47
N HIS A 83 12.40 -13.91 6.18
CA HIS A 83 11.52 -14.50 7.19
C HIS A 83 10.46 -15.43 6.60
N VAL A 84 9.80 -15.04 5.51
CA VAL A 84 8.73 -15.86 4.90
C VAL A 84 9.29 -17.15 4.30
N MET A 85 10.46 -17.08 3.65
CA MET A 85 11.06 -18.25 2.98
C MET A 85 11.74 -19.23 3.92
N GLN A 86 12.31 -18.77 5.05
CA GLN A 86 13.10 -19.63 5.93
C GLN A 86 12.28 -20.34 7.01
N SER A 87 11.24 -19.71 7.53
CA SER A 87 10.60 -20.20 8.75
C SER A 87 9.22 -20.82 8.54
N GLY A 88 8.58 -20.55 7.40
CA GLY A 88 7.12 -20.63 7.33
C GLY A 88 6.51 -19.59 8.27
N ILE A 89 5.51 -18.87 7.81
CA ILE A 89 4.95 -17.76 8.57
C ILE A 89 3.55 -18.13 9.05
N ASP A 90 3.31 -17.93 10.34
CA ASP A 90 1.98 -17.98 10.91
C ASP A 90 1.17 -16.72 10.53
N ALA A 91 -0.16 -16.83 10.62
CA ALA A 91 -1.05 -15.72 10.29
C ALA A 91 -0.74 -14.39 11.03
N PRO A 92 -0.43 -14.37 12.34
CA PRO A 92 -0.11 -13.12 13.03
C PRO A 92 1.22 -12.49 12.58
N THR A 93 2.25 -13.30 12.32
CA THR A 93 3.53 -12.80 11.79
C THR A 93 3.35 -12.27 10.37
N LEU A 94 2.52 -12.91 9.54
CA LEU A 94 2.17 -12.40 8.21
C LEU A 94 1.50 -11.03 8.28
N ALA A 95 0.52 -10.88 9.17
CA ALA A 95 -0.20 -9.63 9.35
C ALA A 95 0.73 -8.50 9.82
N CYS A 96 1.65 -8.80 10.75
CA CYS A 96 2.66 -7.86 11.23
C CYS A 96 3.57 -7.39 10.09
N HIS A 97 4.16 -8.31 9.34
CA HIS A 97 5.04 -7.94 8.23
C HIS A 97 4.31 -7.27 7.08
N THR A 98 3.06 -7.64 6.81
CA THR A 98 2.21 -6.96 5.82
C THR A 98 2.02 -5.49 6.22
N ARG A 99 1.82 -5.21 7.50
CA ARG A 99 1.71 -3.84 8.00
C ARG A 99 3.03 -3.07 7.86
N ILE A 100 4.16 -3.69 8.20
CA ILE A 100 5.50 -3.10 8.01
C ILE A 100 5.74 -2.77 6.52
N MET A 101 5.39 -3.69 5.62
CA MET A 101 5.48 -3.47 4.18
C MET A 101 4.56 -2.33 3.72
N ALA A 102 3.34 -2.24 4.25
CA ALA A 102 2.41 -1.16 3.95
C ALA A 102 2.94 0.20 4.38
N ASP A 103 3.52 0.29 5.58
CA ASP A 103 4.15 1.51 6.09
C ASP A 103 5.36 1.91 5.23
N GLY A 104 6.18 0.94 4.81
CA GLY A 104 7.31 1.15 3.89
C GLY A 104 6.84 1.67 2.51
N VAL A 105 5.84 1.02 1.91
CA VAL A 105 5.21 1.47 0.65
C VAL A 105 4.70 2.90 0.80
N MET A 106 3.97 3.20 1.89
CA MET A 106 3.41 4.53 2.12
C MET A 106 4.48 5.59 2.38
N ARG A 107 5.61 5.24 3.01
CA ARG A 107 6.76 6.13 3.17
C ARG A 107 7.33 6.51 1.80
N GLU A 108 7.58 5.54 0.93
CA GLU A 108 8.11 5.77 -0.41
C GLU A 108 7.12 6.53 -1.31
N LEU A 109 5.84 6.18 -1.27
CA LEU A 109 4.81 6.88 -2.04
C LEU A 109 4.67 8.34 -1.60
N ARG A 110 4.83 8.65 -0.30
CA ARG A 110 4.84 10.03 0.21
C ARG A 110 6.05 10.80 -0.26
N ALA A 111 7.24 10.19 -0.21
CA ALA A 111 8.46 10.80 -0.73
C ALA A 111 8.35 11.13 -2.24
N ARG A 112 7.63 10.30 -3.00
CA ARG A 112 7.47 10.43 -4.46
C ARG A 112 6.23 11.23 -4.90
N SER A 113 5.28 11.55 -4.00
CA SER A 113 4.02 12.22 -4.35
C SER A 113 3.71 13.42 -3.45
N PRO A 114 3.91 14.66 -3.95
CA PRO A 114 3.50 15.87 -3.25
C PRO A 114 2.00 15.92 -2.96
N ALA A 115 1.18 15.34 -3.84
CA ALA A 115 -0.27 15.28 -3.68
C ALA A 115 -0.67 14.43 -2.46
N LEU A 116 0.05 13.33 -2.21
CA LEU A 116 -0.19 12.48 -1.03
C LEU A 116 0.23 13.20 0.27
N CYS A 117 1.36 13.91 0.25
CA CYS A 117 1.81 14.71 1.39
C CYS A 117 0.85 15.87 1.73
N ALA A 118 0.14 16.41 0.74
CA ALA A 118 -0.86 17.45 0.96
C ALA A 118 -2.14 16.94 1.65
N LEU A 119 -2.36 15.63 1.75
CA LEU A 119 -3.50 15.07 2.48
C LEU A 119 -3.30 15.19 4.00
N PRO A 120 -4.37 15.40 4.78
CA PRO A 120 -4.29 15.39 6.24
C PRO A 120 -3.81 14.03 6.74
N ALA A 121 -2.83 14.04 7.66
CA ALA A 121 -2.22 12.84 8.21
C ALA A 121 -3.26 11.90 8.85
N ALA A 122 -4.14 12.47 9.66
CA ALA A 122 -5.21 11.75 10.34
C ALA A 122 -6.57 12.34 9.99
N ARG A 123 -7.63 11.56 10.19
CA ARG A 123 -8.99 12.12 10.21
C ARG A 123 -9.03 13.17 11.32
N ARG A 124 -9.09 14.46 10.98
CA ARG A 124 -9.53 15.48 11.93
C ARG A 124 -10.93 15.08 12.37
N GLU A 125 -11.05 14.39 13.50
CA GLU A 125 -12.30 14.30 14.22
C GLU A 125 -12.77 15.74 14.38
N ARG A 126 -13.86 16.09 13.71
CA ARG A 126 -14.68 17.21 14.16
C ARG A 126 -15.26 16.81 15.52
N ARG A 127 -14.44 16.78 16.57
CA ARG A 127 -14.90 17.13 17.91
C ARG A 127 -15.11 18.63 17.91
N LEU A 128 -16.19 19.01 17.21
CA LEU A 128 -16.94 20.19 17.57
C LEU A 128 -17.26 20.04 19.06
N MET A 129 -16.73 20.96 19.86
CA MET A 129 -17.48 21.67 20.90
C MET A 129 -18.79 20.96 21.31
N ARG A 130 -18.68 19.96 22.18
CA ARG A 130 -19.78 19.49 23.03
C ARG A 130 -19.22 19.12 24.38
N ARG A 131 -18.94 20.16 25.15
CA ARG A 131 -18.89 20.28 26.62
C ARG A 131 -18.57 21.76 26.82
N ALA A 132 -19.60 22.62 26.80
CA ALA A 132 -20.48 22.91 27.94
C ALA A 132 -19.65 23.41 29.12
#